data_AF-A0A7K2CQH6-F1
#
_entry.id   AF-A0A7K2CQH6-F1
#
_cell.length_a   1.000
_cell.length_b   1.000
_cell.length_c   1.000
_cell.angle_alpha   90.00
_cell.angle_beta   90.00
_cell.angle_gamma   90.00
#
_symmetry.space_group_name_H-M   'P 1'
#
loop_
_entity.id
_entity.type
_entity.pdbx_description
1 polymer ?
#
loop_
_entity_poly.entity_id
_entity_poly.type
_entity_poly.pdbx_seq_one_letter_code
_entity_poly.pdbx_strand_id
1 'polypeptide(L)'
;MNDSTKTSQTNEIQLSEPELQALSTLAFSSRARYKFREQMHKLEHRIKNPTKTDSILSSLEAEATARIWLEAADAAENAGEMSPSHRFLMRVSAIEQVHNNRVLDGIYDKDLAAITIRMDAILQREGLDEEEWWPKGEGPADWEELDDQYSQILYTKFEDTLREFGLNDIADLYHTDRDAFNSSREEGRRSYFESISEQEKLITLQQQY
;
A
#
# COMPACT_ATOMS: atom_id res chain seq x y z
N MET A 1 20.23 70.10 14.29
CA MET A 1 20.24 68.67 14.67
C MET A 1 19.04 68.05 13.99
N ASN A 2 19.30 67.21 12.99
CA ASN A 2 18.30 66.63 12.09
C ASN A 2 17.52 65.53 12.79
N ASP A 3 16.20 65.60 12.69
CA ASP A 3 15.27 64.51 12.99
C ASP A 3 14.68 64.03 11.66
N SER A 4 14.97 62.78 11.30
CA SER A 4 14.51 62.14 10.06
C SER A 4 14.01 60.74 10.38
N THR A 5 12.78 60.64 10.89
CA THR A 5 12.02 59.39 10.91
C THR A 5 11.53 59.07 9.49
N LYS A 6 12.17 58.09 8.84
CA LYS A 6 11.67 57.44 7.63
C LYS A 6 10.58 56.45 8.00
N THR A 7 9.33 56.77 7.67
CA THR A 7 8.19 55.85 7.69
C THR A 7 8.34 54.87 6.52
N SER A 8 8.56 53.58 6.78
CA SER A 8 8.47 52.53 5.76
C SER A 8 6.99 52.21 5.52
N GLN A 9 6.48 52.55 4.35
CA GLN A 9 5.21 52.03 3.85
C GLN A 9 5.43 50.59 3.38
N THR A 10 4.86 49.63 4.09
CA THR A 10 4.81 48.23 3.67
C THR A 10 3.73 48.13 2.60
N ASN A 11 4.12 47.94 1.34
CA ASN A 11 3.18 47.63 0.26
C ASN A 11 2.56 46.26 0.53
N GLU A 12 1.31 46.24 0.99
CA GLU A 12 0.48 45.03 1.00
C GLU A 12 0.12 44.67 -0.45
N ILE A 13 0.67 43.56 -0.93
CA ILE A 13 0.31 43.00 -2.23
C ILE A 13 -1.08 42.38 -2.08
N GLN A 14 -2.10 43.01 -2.66
CA GLN A 14 -3.44 42.43 -2.78
C GLN A 14 -3.45 41.39 -3.90
N LEU A 15 -3.52 40.10 -3.52
CA LEU A 15 -3.65 38.99 -4.45
C LEU A 15 -5.12 38.76 -4.80
N SER A 16 -5.40 38.46 -6.06
CA SER A 16 -6.73 38.08 -6.53
C SER A 16 -7.12 36.69 -6.01
N GLU A 17 -8.43 36.39 -5.94
CA GLU A 17 -8.93 35.06 -5.53
C GLU A 17 -8.28 33.88 -6.28
N PRO A 18 -8.11 33.94 -7.62
CA PRO A 18 -7.42 32.87 -8.37
C PRO A 18 -5.95 32.69 -7.94
N GLU A 19 -5.25 33.78 -7.59
CA GLU A 19 -3.86 33.73 -7.12
C GLU A 19 -3.77 33.18 -5.69
N LEU A 20 -4.73 33.52 -4.83
CA LEU A 20 -4.85 32.93 -3.48
C LEU A 20 -5.16 31.43 -3.56
N GLN A 21 -5.99 31.00 -4.51
CA GLN A 21 -6.32 29.59 -4.73
C GLN A 21 -5.13 28.81 -5.34
N ALA A 22 -4.39 29.42 -6.26
CA ALA A 22 -3.16 28.86 -6.80
C ALA A 22 -2.06 28.74 -5.72
N LEU A 23 -1.89 29.75 -4.86
CA LEU A 23 -0.94 29.73 -3.74
C LEU A 23 -1.37 28.74 -2.64
N SER A 24 -2.66 28.61 -2.38
CA SER A 24 -3.23 27.58 -1.50
C SER A 24 -2.93 26.17 -2.03
N THR A 25 -3.14 25.94 -3.32
CA THR A 25 -2.86 24.67 -3.99
C THR A 25 -1.35 24.37 -4.00
N LEU A 26 -0.52 25.38 -4.30
CA LEU A 26 0.94 25.29 -4.21
C LEU A 26 1.40 25.02 -2.78
N ALA A 27 0.90 25.73 -1.78
CA ALA A 27 1.26 25.53 -0.37
C ALA A 27 0.79 24.17 0.16
N PHE A 28 -0.40 23.70 -0.26
CA PHE A 28 -0.90 22.37 0.04
C PHE A 28 0.00 21.30 -0.60
N SER A 29 0.36 21.46 -1.87
CA SER A 29 1.29 20.56 -2.56
C SER A 29 2.68 20.57 -1.95
N SER A 30 3.19 21.71 -1.46
CA SER A 30 4.51 21.80 -0.80
C SER A 30 4.49 21.12 0.58
N ARG A 31 3.39 21.24 1.32
CA ARG A 31 3.20 20.58 2.62
C ARG A 31 2.99 19.07 2.47
N ALA A 32 2.23 18.64 1.45
CA ALA A 32 2.05 17.24 1.10
C ALA A 32 3.38 16.60 0.66
N ARG A 33 4.14 17.29 -0.20
CA ARG A 33 5.50 16.86 -0.63
C ARG A 33 6.50 16.78 0.52
N TYR A 34 6.43 17.73 1.46
CA TYR A 34 7.26 17.70 2.66
C TYR A 34 6.93 16.48 3.55
N LYS A 35 5.64 16.24 3.81
CA LYS A 35 5.20 15.07 4.58
C LYS A 35 5.56 13.75 3.90
N PHE A 36 5.35 13.66 2.58
CA PHE A 36 5.74 12.49 1.80
C PHE A 36 7.24 12.20 1.92
N ARG A 37 8.10 13.20 1.69
CA ARG A 37 9.55 13.05 1.88
C ARG A 37 9.96 12.68 3.30
N GLU A 38 9.30 13.25 4.31
CA GLU A 38 9.58 12.91 5.70
C GLU A 38 9.27 11.44 6.00
N GLN A 39 8.12 10.94 5.51
CA GLN A 39 7.74 9.53 5.69
C GLN A 39 8.62 8.58 4.88
N MET A 40 8.94 8.93 3.64
CA MET A 40 9.88 8.17 2.82
C MET A 40 11.28 8.13 3.44
N HIS A 41 11.75 9.23 4.04
CA HIS A 41 13.04 9.25 4.73
C HIS A 41 13.03 8.39 6.01
N LYS A 42 11.93 8.37 6.76
CA LYS A 42 11.78 7.46 7.92
C LYS A 42 11.81 6.00 7.48
N LEU A 43 11.14 5.69 6.36
CA LEU A 43 11.12 4.36 5.77
C LEU A 43 12.50 3.94 5.24
N GLU A 44 13.16 4.79 4.46
CA GLU A 44 14.52 4.53 3.95
C GLU A 44 15.52 4.28 5.07
N HIS A 45 15.43 5.04 6.16
CA HIS A 45 16.30 4.84 7.32
C HIS A 45 16.07 3.47 7.97
N ARG A 46 14.84 2.96 7.99
CA ARG A 46 14.49 1.63 8.50
C ARG A 46 14.95 0.52 7.56
N ILE A 47 14.74 0.67 6.25
CA ILE A 47 15.19 -0.29 5.22
C ILE A 47 16.71 -0.41 5.22
N LYS A 48 17.44 0.70 5.39
CA LYS A 48 18.91 0.72 5.39
C LYS A 48 19.53 0.19 6.70
N ASN A 49 18.77 0.13 7.78
CA ASN A 49 19.23 -0.35 9.09
C ASN A 49 18.27 -1.40 9.68
N PRO A 50 18.13 -2.57 9.03
CA PRO A 50 17.25 -3.62 9.54
C PRO A 50 17.84 -4.17 10.85
N THR A 51 17.09 -4.08 11.95
CA THR A 51 17.45 -4.75 13.19
C THR A 51 17.24 -6.26 13.06
N LYS A 52 18.00 -7.06 13.81
CA LYS A 52 18.05 -8.54 13.70
C LYS A 52 16.71 -9.25 14.01
N THR A 53 15.73 -8.51 14.53
CA THR A 53 14.33 -8.91 14.80
C THR A 53 13.38 -8.62 13.65
N ASP A 54 13.81 -7.92 12.60
CA ASP A 54 12.94 -7.39 11.52
C ASP A 54 12.60 -8.42 10.44
N SER A 55 12.99 -9.70 10.61
CA SER A 55 12.73 -10.77 9.63
C SER A 55 11.24 -11.10 9.49
N ILE A 56 10.41 -10.67 10.43
CA ILE A 56 8.95 -10.75 10.37
C ILE A 56 8.47 -9.48 11.06
N LEU A 57 8.06 -8.45 10.31
CA LEU A 57 7.28 -7.37 10.94
C LEU A 57 6.05 -8.03 11.55
N SER A 58 5.93 -7.99 12.87
CA SER A 58 4.70 -8.46 13.52
C SER A 58 3.48 -7.77 12.90
N SER A 59 2.33 -8.43 12.87
CA SER A 59 1.08 -7.85 12.36
C SER A 59 0.82 -6.42 12.88
N LEU A 60 1.10 -6.15 14.16
CA LEU A 60 0.98 -4.81 14.76
C LEU A 60 1.86 -3.75 14.08
N GLU A 61 3.10 -4.08 13.75
CA GLU A 61 4.02 -3.17 13.07
C GLU A 61 3.67 -3.00 11.59
N ALA A 62 3.17 -4.06 10.95
CA ALA A 62 2.68 -4.01 9.58
C ALA A 62 1.47 -3.08 9.47
N GLU A 63 0.53 -3.14 10.42
CA GLU A 63 -0.64 -2.27 10.45
C GLU A 63 -0.26 -0.78 10.61
N ALA A 64 0.65 -0.46 11.54
CA ALA A 64 1.14 0.90 11.71
C ALA A 64 1.84 1.42 10.44
N THR A 65 2.64 0.55 9.81
CA THR A 65 3.35 0.86 8.57
C THR A 65 2.39 1.06 7.40
N ALA A 66 1.34 0.24 7.31
CA ALA A 66 0.31 0.37 6.28
C ALA A 66 -0.39 1.73 6.35
N ARG A 67 -0.74 2.22 7.54
CA ARG A 67 -1.36 3.56 7.68
C ARG A 67 -0.47 4.68 7.13
N ILE A 68 0.84 4.62 7.40
CA ILE A 68 1.82 5.57 6.87
C ILE A 68 1.85 5.50 5.33
N TRP A 69 1.85 4.30 4.77
CA TRP A 69 1.84 4.11 3.32
C TRP A 69 0.57 4.65 2.65
N LEU A 70 -0.59 4.43 3.25
CA LEU A 70 -1.86 4.97 2.75
C LEU A 70 -1.83 6.50 2.71
N GLU A 71 -1.40 7.14 3.80
CA GLU A 71 -1.26 8.60 3.86
C GLU A 71 -0.24 9.13 2.85
N ALA A 72 0.88 8.42 2.68
CA ALA A 72 1.92 8.79 1.72
C ALA A 72 1.43 8.68 0.27
N ALA A 73 0.72 7.61 -0.08
CA ALA A 73 0.15 7.41 -1.41
C ALA A 73 -0.91 8.48 -1.73
N ASP A 74 -1.80 8.78 -0.77
CA ASP A 74 -2.79 9.85 -0.92
C ASP A 74 -2.11 11.22 -1.07
N ALA A 75 -1.06 11.51 -0.30
CA ALA A 75 -0.32 12.76 -0.41
C ALA A 75 0.42 12.90 -1.75
N ALA A 76 0.99 11.81 -2.27
CA ALA A 76 1.71 11.80 -3.54
C ALA A 76 0.77 12.00 -4.73
N GLU A 77 -0.41 11.36 -4.74
CA GLU A 77 -1.44 11.59 -5.77
C GLU A 77 -1.91 13.04 -5.75
N ASN A 78 -2.25 13.56 -4.56
CA ASN A 78 -2.69 14.95 -4.40
C ASN A 78 -1.61 15.97 -4.82
N ALA A 79 -0.34 15.61 -4.74
CA ALA A 79 0.78 16.43 -5.21
C ALA A 79 1.05 16.30 -6.72
N GLY A 80 0.36 15.39 -7.42
CA GLY A 80 0.61 15.05 -8.82
C GLY A 80 1.90 14.24 -9.05
N GLU A 81 2.49 13.69 -7.99
CA GLU A 81 3.70 12.87 -8.05
C GLU A 81 3.40 11.38 -8.28
N MET A 82 2.13 10.99 -8.17
CA MET A 82 1.67 9.60 -8.33
C MET A 82 0.37 9.58 -9.15
N SER A 83 0.28 8.67 -10.11
CA SER A 83 -0.97 8.44 -10.85
C SER A 83 -2.02 7.77 -9.95
N PRO A 84 -3.33 7.94 -10.25
CA PRO A 84 -4.38 7.23 -9.51
C PRO A 84 -4.21 5.71 -9.50
N SER A 85 -3.79 5.12 -10.63
CA SER A 85 -3.57 3.68 -10.76
C SER A 85 -2.38 3.22 -9.90
N HIS A 86 -1.30 3.99 -9.85
CA HIS A 86 -0.17 3.71 -8.95
C HIS A 86 -0.59 3.85 -7.47
N ARG A 87 -1.38 4.88 -7.12
CA ARG A 87 -1.94 5.01 -5.77
C ARG A 87 -2.80 3.80 -5.40
N PHE A 88 -3.66 3.34 -6.31
CA PHE A 88 -4.48 2.14 -6.09
C PHE A 88 -3.60 0.93 -5.73
N LEU A 89 -2.56 0.65 -6.53
CA LEU A 89 -1.60 -0.42 -6.25
C LEU A 89 -0.96 -0.27 -4.86
N MET A 90 -0.46 0.91 -4.52
CA MET A 90 0.21 1.14 -3.24
C MET A 90 -0.72 0.90 -2.05
N ARG A 91 -1.98 1.37 -2.15
CA ARG A 91 -2.98 1.18 -1.09
C ARG A 91 -3.32 -0.30 -0.92
N VAL A 92 -3.57 -1.01 -2.02
CA VAL A 92 -3.85 -2.46 -1.99
C VAL A 92 -2.67 -3.25 -1.44
N SER A 93 -1.45 -2.97 -1.92
CA SER A 93 -0.24 -3.73 -1.52
C SER A 93 0.07 -3.58 -0.02
N ALA A 94 -0.16 -2.40 0.54
CA ALA A 94 -0.02 -2.17 1.98
C ALA A 94 -0.99 -3.05 2.80
N ILE A 95 -2.22 -3.22 2.31
CA ILE A 95 -3.22 -4.07 2.98
C ILE A 95 -2.97 -5.55 2.73
N GLU A 96 -2.50 -5.94 1.54
CA GLU A 96 -2.06 -7.32 1.27
C GLU A 96 -0.96 -7.75 2.25
N GLN A 97 -0.01 -6.87 2.54
CA GLN A 97 1.04 -7.16 3.53
C GLN A 97 0.46 -7.35 4.95
N VAL A 98 -0.45 -6.48 5.40
CA VAL A 98 -1.12 -6.65 6.70
C VAL A 98 -1.89 -7.96 6.76
N HIS A 99 -2.68 -8.24 5.72
CA HIS A 99 -3.49 -9.44 5.63
C HIS A 99 -2.63 -10.71 5.67
N ASN A 100 -1.57 -10.75 4.88
CA ASN A 100 -0.64 -11.89 4.84
C ASN A 100 0.05 -12.10 6.19
N ASN A 101 0.48 -11.02 6.85
CA ASN A 101 1.08 -11.14 8.18
C ASN A 101 0.07 -11.66 9.22
N ARG A 102 -1.20 -11.24 9.15
CA ARG A 102 -2.25 -11.79 10.03
C ARG A 102 -2.49 -13.29 9.80
N VAL A 103 -2.41 -13.77 8.55
CA VAL A 103 -2.46 -15.22 8.26
C VAL A 103 -1.26 -15.92 8.90
N LEU A 104 -0.04 -15.41 8.67
CA LEU A 104 1.19 -16.02 9.18
C LEU A 104 1.30 -15.99 10.71
N ASP A 105 0.79 -14.94 11.35
CA ASP A 105 0.75 -14.80 12.81
C ASP A 105 -0.38 -15.62 13.47
N GLY A 106 -1.17 -16.37 12.68
CA GLY A 106 -2.26 -17.21 13.17
C GLY A 106 -3.49 -16.43 13.67
N ILE A 107 -3.61 -15.14 13.32
CA ILE A 107 -4.73 -14.28 13.75
C ILE A 107 -6.09 -14.83 13.23
N TYR A 108 -6.06 -15.54 12.11
CA TYR A 108 -7.24 -16.15 11.49
C TYR A 108 -7.44 -17.62 11.85
N ASP A 109 -6.61 -18.22 12.71
CA ASP A 109 -6.67 -19.65 13.04
C ASP A 109 -8.00 -20.09 13.62
N LYS A 110 -8.68 -19.20 14.35
CA LYS A 110 -10.03 -19.50 14.87
C LYS A 110 -11.02 -19.88 13.76
N ASP A 111 -10.82 -19.37 12.55
CA ASP A 111 -11.68 -19.58 11.39
C ASP A 111 -11.07 -20.63 10.43
N LEU A 112 -9.74 -20.79 10.42
CA LEU A 112 -9.00 -21.62 9.46
C LEU A 112 -8.54 -22.98 9.99
N ALA A 113 -8.24 -23.11 11.30
CA ALA A 113 -7.54 -24.26 11.85
C ALA A 113 -8.26 -25.60 11.60
N ALA A 114 -9.59 -25.62 11.68
CA ALA A 114 -10.36 -26.84 11.42
C ALA A 114 -10.26 -27.29 9.94
N ILE A 115 -10.14 -26.34 9.01
CA ILE A 115 -9.97 -26.63 7.58
C ILE A 115 -8.54 -27.11 7.34
N THR A 116 -7.54 -26.40 7.87
CA THR A 116 -6.12 -26.77 7.77
C THR A 116 -5.87 -28.19 8.26
N ILE A 117 -6.35 -28.55 9.47
CA ILE A 117 -6.22 -29.92 10.02
C ILE A 117 -6.80 -30.98 9.08
N ARG A 118 -7.91 -30.69 8.41
CA ARG A 118 -8.54 -31.63 7.47
C ARG A 118 -7.76 -31.73 6.15
N MET A 119 -7.21 -30.62 5.66
CA MET A 119 -6.35 -30.60 4.49
C MET A 119 -5.06 -31.40 4.75
N ASP A 120 -4.42 -31.20 5.90
CA ASP A 120 -3.21 -31.93 6.30
C ASP A 120 -3.45 -33.44 6.39
N ALA A 121 -4.60 -33.86 6.93
CA ALA A 121 -4.97 -35.27 6.97
C ALA A 121 -5.13 -35.89 5.57
N ILE A 122 -5.56 -35.09 4.57
CA ILE A 122 -5.65 -35.55 3.18
C ILE A 122 -4.25 -35.59 2.55
N LEU A 123 -3.39 -34.59 2.78
CA LEU A 123 -2.00 -34.61 2.31
C LEU A 123 -1.27 -35.88 2.82
N GLN A 124 -1.40 -36.16 4.11
CA GLN A 124 -0.83 -37.38 4.73
C GLN A 124 -1.43 -38.67 4.15
N ARG A 125 -2.74 -38.70 3.87
CA ARG A 125 -3.41 -39.85 3.25
C ARG A 125 -2.86 -40.14 1.85
N GLU A 126 -2.59 -39.10 1.07
CA GLU A 126 -2.07 -39.22 -0.30
C GLU A 126 -0.53 -39.34 -0.36
N GLY A 127 0.15 -39.26 0.79
CA GLY A 127 1.60 -39.46 0.91
C GLY A 127 2.44 -38.24 0.50
N LEU A 128 1.86 -37.04 0.59
CA LEU A 128 2.57 -35.77 0.39
C LEU A 128 3.21 -35.29 1.70
N ASP A 129 4.38 -34.68 1.57
CA ASP A 129 5.05 -33.98 2.67
C ASP A 129 4.37 -32.62 2.98
N GLU A 130 4.62 -32.04 4.15
CA GLU A 130 4.00 -30.77 4.61
C GLU A 130 4.31 -29.57 3.70
N GLU A 131 5.35 -29.65 2.86
CA GLU A 131 5.74 -28.61 1.90
C GLU A 131 5.22 -28.88 0.48
N GLU A 132 4.62 -30.04 0.24
CA GLU A 132 4.08 -30.43 -1.06
C GLU A 132 2.59 -30.09 -1.14
N TRP A 133 2.17 -29.61 -2.31
CA TRP A 133 0.81 -29.16 -2.55
C TRP A 133 0.39 -29.50 -3.98
N TRP A 134 -0.92 -29.64 -4.20
CA TRP A 134 -1.46 -29.84 -5.53
C TRP A 134 -1.68 -28.51 -6.24
N PRO A 135 -1.27 -28.40 -7.52
CA PRO A 135 -1.77 -27.34 -8.39
C PRO A 135 -3.29 -27.31 -8.40
N LYS A 136 -3.85 -26.11 -8.60
CA LYS A 136 -5.30 -25.93 -8.68
C LYS A 136 -5.90 -26.84 -9.76
N GLY A 137 -6.86 -27.68 -9.38
CA GLY A 137 -7.52 -28.63 -10.28
C GLY A 137 -6.83 -29.99 -10.43
N GLU A 138 -5.73 -30.22 -9.71
CA GLU A 138 -4.96 -31.47 -9.74
C GLU A 138 -5.07 -32.29 -8.44
N GLY A 139 -5.80 -31.79 -7.44
CA GLY A 139 -5.94 -32.41 -6.14
C GLY A 139 -7.12 -33.39 -6.04
N PRO A 140 -7.19 -34.20 -4.98
CA PRO A 140 -8.39 -34.95 -4.64
C PRO A 140 -9.60 -34.01 -4.44
N ALA A 141 -10.78 -34.42 -4.89
CA ALA A 141 -11.98 -33.59 -4.83
C ALA A 141 -12.34 -33.10 -3.42
N ASP A 142 -12.05 -33.89 -2.38
CA ASP A 142 -12.29 -33.52 -0.99
C ASP A 142 -11.27 -32.50 -0.45
N TRP A 143 -10.06 -32.48 -1.01
CA TRP A 143 -9.07 -31.44 -0.73
C TRP A 143 -9.43 -30.15 -1.46
N GLU A 144 -9.85 -30.22 -2.73
CA GLU A 144 -10.27 -29.04 -3.51
C GLU A 144 -11.46 -28.33 -2.87
N GLU A 145 -12.43 -29.07 -2.34
CA GLU A 145 -13.56 -28.48 -1.61
C GLU A 145 -13.10 -27.71 -0.36
N LEU A 146 -12.05 -28.19 0.33
CA LEU A 146 -11.48 -27.52 1.49
C LEU A 146 -10.63 -26.30 1.10
N ASP A 147 -9.86 -26.39 0.01
CA ASP A 147 -9.08 -25.27 -0.52
C ASP A 147 -9.98 -24.10 -0.95
N ASP A 148 -11.13 -24.41 -1.58
CA ASP A 148 -12.14 -23.41 -1.93
C ASP A 148 -12.74 -22.76 -0.66
N GLN A 149 -13.05 -23.53 0.37
CA GLN A 149 -13.54 -23.00 1.65
C GLN A 149 -12.49 -22.13 2.35
N TYR A 150 -11.24 -22.58 2.38
CA TYR A 150 -10.10 -21.84 2.94
C TYR A 150 -9.93 -20.49 2.21
N SER A 151 -9.88 -20.54 0.88
CA SER A 151 -9.77 -19.37 0.01
C SER A 151 -10.91 -18.38 0.21
N GLN A 152 -12.15 -18.86 0.33
CA GLN A 152 -13.31 -17.99 0.56
C GLN A 152 -13.24 -17.25 1.91
N ILE A 153 -12.74 -17.91 2.95
CA ILE A 153 -12.50 -17.26 4.25
C ILE A 153 -11.45 -16.16 4.08
N LEU A 154 -10.32 -16.47 3.44
CA LEU A 154 -9.27 -15.46 3.22
C LEU A 154 -9.77 -14.28 2.38
N TYR A 155 -10.57 -14.51 1.35
CA TYR A 155 -11.17 -13.43 0.57
C TYR A 155 -12.05 -12.51 1.42
N THR A 156 -12.87 -13.10 2.29
CA THR A 156 -13.72 -12.33 3.21
C THR A 156 -12.86 -11.54 4.20
N LYS A 157 -11.81 -12.16 4.77
CA LYS A 157 -10.89 -11.48 5.69
C LYS A 157 -10.09 -10.37 5.03
N PHE A 158 -9.74 -10.51 3.77
CA PHE A 158 -9.07 -9.45 3.01
C PHE A 158 -10.00 -8.26 2.79
N GLU A 159 -11.26 -8.52 2.39
CA GLU A 159 -12.29 -7.48 2.28
C GLU A 159 -12.49 -6.75 3.62
N ASP A 160 -12.63 -7.49 4.73
CA ASP A 160 -12.74 -6.92 6.07
C ASP A 160 -11.54 -6.04 6.41
N THR A 161 -10.32 -6.46 6.05
CA THR A 161 -9.10 -5.69 6.28
C THR A 161 -9.09 -4.41 5.45
N LEU A 162 -9.52 -4.44 4.19
CA LEU A 162 -9.68 -3.21 3.38
C LEU A 162 -10.64 -2.22 4.06
N ARG A 163 -11.78 -2.71 4.56
CA ARG A 163 -12.78 -1.87 5.26
C ARG A 163 -12.25 -1.30 6.58
N GLU A 164 -11.52 -2.09 7.36
CA GLU A 164 -10.87 -1.65 8.61
C GLU A 164 -9.92 -0.47 8.39
N PHE A 165 -9.25 -0.43 7.25
CA PHE A 165 -8.34 0.66 6.86
C PHE A 165 -9.03 1.80 6.09
N GLY A 166 -10.36 1.78 6.00
CA GLY A 166 -11.17 2.82 5.38
C GLY A 166 -11.18 2.77 3.84
N LEU A 167 -10.70 1.69 3.23
CA LEU A 167 -10.67 1.48 1.78
C LEU A 167 -11.98 0.88 1.27
N ASN A 168 -13.11 1.47 1.65
CA ASN A 168 -14.45 0.93 1.34
C ASN A 168 -14.71 0.85 -0.16
N ASP A 169 -14.26 1.83 -0.93
CA ASP A 169 -14.33 1.86 -2.39
C ASP A 169 -13.61 0.66 -3.03
N ILE A 170 -12.41 0.35 -2.53
CA ILE A 170 -11.60 -0.77 -2.99
C ILE A 170 -12.21 -2.10 -2.53
N ALA A 171 -12.72 -2.17 -1.30
CA ALA A 171 -13.41 -3.35 -0.77
C ALA A 171 -14.68 -3.68 -1.59
N ASP A 172 -15.49 -2.66 -1.90
CA ASP A 172 -16.69 -2.82 -2.72
C ASP A 172 -16.31 -3.30 -4.12
N LEU A 173 -15.29 -2.71 -4.76
CA LEU A 173 -14.77 -3.16 -6.05
C LEU A 173 -14.30 -4.62 -6.00
N TYR A 174 -13.52 -4.98 -4.97
CA TYR A 174 -13.03 -6.34 -4.76
C TYR A 174 -14.14 -7.38 -4.61
N HIS A 175 -15.25 -6.98 -3.98
CA HIS A 175 -16.44 -7.81 -3.75
C HIS A 175 -17.30 -7.94 -5.00
N THR A 176 -17.60 -6.83 -5.67
CA THR A 176 -18.60 -6.80 -6.75
C THR A 176 -18.03 -7.11 -8.13
N ASP A 177 -16.76 -6.77 -8.37
CA ASP A 177 -16.12 -6.94 -9.68
C ASP A 177 -14.62 -7.25 -9.54
N ARG A 178 -14.33 -8.54 -9.37
CA ARG A 178 -12.97 -9.04 -9.14
C ARG A 178 -12.05 -8.82 -10.34
N ASP A 179 -12.59 -8.86 -11.57
CA ASP A 179 -11.80 -8.66 -12.78
C ASP A 179 -11.40 -7.20 -12.94
N ALA A 180 -12.30 -6.26 -12.62
CA ALA A 180 -11.98 -4.84 -12.55
C ALA A 180 -10.95 -4.54 -11.46
N PHE A 181 -11.09 -5.11 -10.25
CA PHE A 181 -10.09 -4.98 -9.19
C PHE A 181 -8.69 -5.43 -9.67
N ASN A 182 -8.60 -6.62 -10.27
CA ASN A 182 -7.35 -7.17 -10.77
C ASN A 182 -6.76 -6.31 -11.90
N SER A 183 -7.62 -5.79 -12.78
CA SER A 183 -7.21 -4.91 -13.87
C SER A 183 -6.62 -3.59 -13.35
N SER A 184 -7.27 -2.95 -12.37
CA SER A 184 -6.75 -1.73 -11.73
C SER A 184 -5.42 -1.98 -11.01
N ARG A 185 -5.28 -3.14 -10.35
CA ARG A 185 -4.02 -3.55 -9.72
C ARG A 185 -2.90 -3.72 -10.75
N GLU A 186 -3.16 -4.41 -11.84
CA GLU A 186 -2.20 -4.62 -12.92
C GLU A 186 -1.81 -3.32 -13.64
N GLU A 187 -2.77 -2.41 -13.85
CA GLU A 187 -2.50 -1.08 -14.39
C GLU A 187 -1.58 -0.27 -13.47
N GLY A 188 -1.86 -0.29 -12.17
CA GLY A 188 -0.99 0.33 -11.17
C GLY A 188 0.41 -0.27 -11.16
N ARG A 189 0.53 -1.61 -11.27
CA ARG A 189 1.81 -2.31 -11.36
C ARG A 189 2.63 -1.82 -12.57
N ARG A 190 2.00 -1.72 -13.74
CA ARG A 190 2.66 -1.19 -14.95
C ARG A 190 3.11 0.26 -14.76
N SER A 191 2.23 1.11 -14.25
CA SER A 191 2.55 2.52 -13.98
C SER A 191 3.74 2.68 -13.03
N TYR A 192 3.83 1.86 -11.99
CA TYR A 192 4.98 1.84 -11.08
C TYR A 192 6.28 1.47 -11.79
N PHE A 193 6.32 0.34 -12.52
CA PHE A 193 7.53 -0.11 -13.21
C PHE A 193 7.98 0.85 -14.32
N GLU A 194 7.04 1.46 -15.03
CA GLU A 194 7.33 2.49 -16.02
C GLU A 194 7.98 3.71 -15.37
N SER A 195 7.47 4.15 -14.22
CA SER A 195 8.04 5.29 -13.47
C SER A 195 9.47 5.05 -12.97
N ILE A 196 9.80 3.81 -12.55
CA ILE A 196 11.18 3.43 -12.20
C ILE A 196 12.08 3.56 -13.42
N SER A 197 11.64 3.04 -14.57
CA SER A 197 12.44 3.10 -15.79
C SER A 197 12.73 4.54 -16.24
N GLU A 198 11.83 5.49 -15.98
CA GLU A 198 12.04 6.91 -16.23
C GLU A 198 13.03 7.53 -15.24
N GLN A 199 12.92 7.20 -13.95
CA GLN A 199 13.88 7.65 -12.94
C GLN A 199 15.30 7.15 -13.22
N GLU A 200 15.45 5.89 -13.62
CA GLU A 200 16.74 5.30 -14.01
C GLU A 200 17.33 5.99 -15.25
N LYS A 201 16.50 6.34 -16.24
CA LYS A 201 16.92 7.14 -17.39
C LYS A 201 17.39 8.53 -16.96
N LEU A 202 16.66 9.19 -16.05
CA LEU A 202 17.01 10.52 -15.53
C LEU A 202 18.32 10.50 -14.72
N ILE A 203 18.52 9.50 -13.86
CA ILE A 203 19.77 9.31 -13.10
C ILE A 203 20.94 9.09 -14.07
N THR A 204 20.75 8.27 -15.10
CA THR A 204 21.76 8.02 -16.13
C THR A 204 22.14 9.30 -16.88
N LEU A 205 21.16 10.14 -17.23
CA LEU A 205 21.40 11.43 -17.87
C LEU A 205 22.11 12.42 -16.94
N GLN A 206 21.80 12.42 -15.64
CA GLN A 206 22.47 13.27 -14.65
C GLN A 206 23.92 12.88 -14.38
N GLN A 207 24.31 11.63 -14.58
CA GLN A 207 25.70 11.15 -14.43
C GLN A 207 26.58 11.41 -15.66
N GLN A 208 25.99 11.84 -16.78
CA GLN A 208 26.70 12.14 -18.03
C GLN A 208 27.07 13.62 -18.20
N TYR A 209 26.69 14.48 -17.25
CA TYR A 209 27.02 15.91 -17.18
C TYR A 209 27.70 16.25 -15.86
#